data_AF-A0A425DJH8-F1
#
_entry.id   AF-A0A425DJH8-F1
#
_cell.length_a   1.000
_cell.length_b   1.000
_cell.length_c   1.000
_cell.angle_alpha   90.00
_cell.angle_beta   90.00
_cell.angle_gamma   90.00
#
_symmetry.space_group_name_H-M   'P 1'
#
loop_
_entity.id
_entity.type
_entity.pdbx_description
1 polymer ?
#
loop_
_entity_poly.entity_id
_entity_poly.type
_entity_poly.pdbx_seq_one_letter_code
_entity_poly.pdbx_strand_id
1 'polypeptide(L)'
;MFYSGVVDAKKVAPDRVKALALYTIAARKNDPEALNALGLMHEEGVGCHMDVGKAAEFFGEAAARGSSHGHFNLGCLLQSGKGIQQDYAKAKWHFAQ
;
A
#
# COMPACT_ATOMS: atom_id res chain seq x y z
N MET A 1 -11.46 -41.08 15.51
CA MET A 1 -10.82 -40.75 14.23
C MET A 1 -10.38 -39.30 14.31
N PHE A 2 -9.08 -39.05 14.15
CA PHE A 2 -8.44 -37.74 14.31
C PHE A 2 -8.73 -36.84 13.09
N TYR A 3 -9.29 -35.65 13.30
CA TYR A 3 -9.17 -34.55 12.34
C TYR A 3 -8.16 -33.54 12.88
N SER A 4 -6.92 -33.74 12.47
CA SER A 4 -5.83 -32.77 12.56
C SER A 4 -5.78 -32.00 11.23
N GLY A 5 -5.66 -30.68 11.31
CA GLY A 5 -5.09 -29.85 10.24
C GLY A 5 -6.06 -29.45 9.12
N VAL A 6 -6.51 -28.19 9.15
CA VAL A 6 -5.94 -27.14 8.29
C VAL A 6 -6.40 -25.79 8.83
N VAL A 7 -5.42 -25.11 9.43
CA VAL A 7 -5.28 -23.66 9.64
C VAL A 7 -6.51 -22.79 9.38
N ASP A 8 -6.90 -22.06 10.43
CA ASP A 8 -7.70 -20.85 10.37
C ASP A 8 -7.42 -20.01 9.11
N ALA A 9 -8.23 -20.20 8.07
CA ALA A 9 -8.42 -19.24 6.97
C ALA A 9 -9.23 -18.04 7.50
N LYS A 10 -8.80 -17.48 8.63
CA LYS A 10 -9.37 -16.29 9.26
C LYS A 10 -9.37 -15.16 8.24
N LYS A 11 -10.55 -14.94 7.66
CA LYS A 11 -11.01 -13.66 7.10
C LYS A 11 -10.13 -13.04 6.02
N VAL A 12 -10.03 -13.69 4.85
CA VAL A 12 -10.01 -12.86 3.63
C VAL A 12 -11.43 -12.34 3.46
N ALA A 13 -11.77 -11.27 4.18
CA ALA A 13 -13.10 -10.69 4.15
C ALA A 13 -13.41 -10.31 2.69
N PRO A 14 -14.53 -10.74 2.10
CA PRO A 14 -14.90 -10.40 0.72
C PRO A 14 -14.93 -8.89 0.46
N ASP A 15 -15.09 -8.09 1.52
CA ASP A 15 -15.01 -6.63 1.49
C ASP A 15 -13.61 -6.09 1.16
N ARG A 16 -12.53 -6.83 1.44
CA ARG A 16 -11.15 -6.38 1.14
C ARG A 16 -10.87 -6.40 -0.36
N VAL A 17 -11.32 -7.43 -1.07
CA VAL A 17 -11.20 -7.52 -2.54
C VAL A 17 -12.10 -6.47 -3.21
N LYS A 18 -13.30 -6.24 -2.67
CA LYS A 18 -14.18 -5.16 -3.12
C LYS A 18 -13.57 -3.78 -2.86
N ALA A 19 -12.97 -3.56 -1.70
CA ALA A 19 -12.29 -2.31 -1.37
C ALA A 19 -11.15 -2.02 -2.35
N LEU A 20 -10.34 -3.04 -2.67
CA LEU A 20 -9.29 -2.91 -3.67
C LEU A 20 -9.87 -2.50 -5.03
N ALA A 21 -10.93 -3.15 -5.49
CA ALA A 21 -11.60 -2.77 -6.74
C ALA A 21 -12.16 -1.33 -6.71
N LEU A 22 -12.80 -0.91 -5.61
CA LEU A 22 -13.34 0.44 -5.43
C LEU A 22 -12.22 1.50 -5.42
N TYR A 23 -11.15 1.26 -4.69
CA TYR A 23 -9.99 2.16 -4.69
C TYR A 23 -9.29 2.20 -6.03
N THR A 24 -9.27 1.10 -6.80
CA THR A 24 -8.75 1.10 -8.17
C THR A 24 -9.58 2.01 -9.09
N ILE A 25 -10.90 2.01 -8.94
CA ILE A 25 -11.80 2.90 -9.69
C ILE A 25 -11.60 4.36 -9.27
N ALA A 26 -11.45 4.62 -7.97
CA ALA A 26 -11.21 5.96 -7.45
C ALA A 26 -9.81 6.50 -7.82
N ALA A 27 -8.77 5.66 -7.79
CA ALA A 27 -7.44 5.99 -8.26
C ALA A 27 -7.42 6.36 -9.75
N ARG A 28 -8.23 5.68 -10.58
CA ARG A 28 -8.45 6.07 -11.99
C ARG A 28 -9.09 7.45 -12.15
N LYS A 29 -9.81 7.94 -11.14
CA LYS A 29 -10.34 9.31 -11.11
C LYS A 29 -9.31 10.33 -10.59
N ASN A 30 -8.04 9.96 -10.47
CA ASN A 30 -6.96 10.78 -9.92
C ASN A 30 -7.16 11.18 -8.45
N ASP A 31 -7.86 10.35 -7.67
CA ASP A 31 -8.04 10.61 -6.24
C ASP A 31 -6.75 10.23 -5.46
N PRO A 32 -6.05 11.21 -4.84
CA PRO A 32 -4.84 10.95 -4.05
C PRO A 32 -5.08 10.09 -2.81
N GLU A 33 -6.26 10.15 -2.20
CA GLU A 33 -6.58 9.32 -1.03
C GLU A 33 -6.78 7.86 -1.44
N ALA A 34 -7.40 7.64 -2.60
CA ALA A 34 -7.58 6.29 -3.15
C ALA A 34 -6.24 5.65 -3.54
N LEU A 35 -5.33 6.42 -4.13
CA LEU A 35 -3.96 5.95 -4.42
C LEU A 35 -3.22 5.57 -3.13
N ASN A 36 -3.36 6.38 -2.08
CA ASN A 36 -2.78 6.06 -0.78
C ASN A 36 -3.36 4.77 -0.18
N ALA A 37 -4.69 4.59 -0.25
CA ALA A 37 -5.33 3.38 0.22
C ALA A 37 -4.89 2.13 -0.58
N LEU A 38 -4.73 2.23 -1.91
CA LEU A 38 -4.17 1.14 -2.71
C LEU A 38 -2.75 0.79 -2.29
N GLY A 39 -1.89 1.80 -2.05
CA GLY A 39 -0.54 1.59 -1.56
C GLY A 39 -0.52 0.80 -0.25
N LEU A 40 -1.33 1.20 0.73
CA LEU A 40 -1.45 0.49 2.01
C LEU A 40 -1.96 -0.94 1.85
N MET A 41 -2.95 -1.16 0.97
CA MET A 41 -3.48 -2.50 0.71
C MET A 41 -2.40 -3.43 0.13
N HIS A 42 -1.53 -2.91 -0.73
CA HIS A 42 -0.39 -3.65 -1.26
C HIS A 42 0.74 -3.84 -0.24
N GLU A 43 0.99 -2.87 0.64
CA GLU A 43 1.98 -2.98 1.70
C GLU A 43 1.59 -4.05 2.74
N GLU A 44 0.32 -4.11 3.12
CA GLU A 44 -0.19 -5.05 4.12
C GLU A 44 -0.63 -6.40 3.52
N GLY A 45 -0.71 -6.51 2.19
CA GLY A 45 -1.26 -7.70 1.52
C GLY A 45 -2.76 -7.90 1.78
N VAL A 46 -3.51 -6.81 1.90
CA VAL A 46 -4.94 -6.84 2.20
C VAL A 46 -5.72 -7.01 0.90
N GLY A 47 -6.35 -8.17 0.72
CA GLY A 47 -7.14 -8.46 -0.49
C GLY A 47 -6.32 -8.68 -1.77
N CYS A 48 -4.98 -8.63 -1.67
CA CYS A 48 -4.02 -8.94 -2.73
C CYS A 48 -2.73 -9.55 -2.13
N HIS A 49 -1.78 -9.95 -2.97
CA HIS A 49 -0.45 -10.34 -2.50
C HIS A 49 0.32 -9.11 -2.01
N MET A 50 1.04 -9.26 -0.90
CA MET A 50 1.90 -8.22 -0.36
C MET A 50 3.00 -7.86 -1.39
N ASP A 51 3.04 -6.61 -1.80
CA ASP A 51 3.96 -6.11 -2.82
C ASP A 51 4.36 -4.68 -2.48
N VAL A 52 5.47 -4.54 -1.77
CA VAL A 52 5.94 -3.23 -1.30
C VAL A 52 6.48 -2.37 -2.45
N GLY A 53 6.92 -2.99 -3.56
CA GLY A 53 7.30 -2.28 -4.76
C GLY A 53 6.11 -1.54 -5.37
N LYS A 54 4.98 -2.25 -5.54
CA LYS A 54 3.73 -1.61 -5.98
C LYS A 54 3.19 -0.60 -4.97
N ALA A 55 3.31 -0.87 -3.68
CA ALA A 55 2.92 0.10 -2.66
C ALA A 55 3.68 1.43 -2.83
N ALA A 56 5.00 1.35 -3.05
CA ALA A 56 5.84 2.52 -3.31
C ALA A 56 5.44 3.26 -4.60
N GLU A 57 5.08 2.55 -5.68
CA GLU A 57 4.56 3.16 -6.91
C GLU A 57 3.29 3.95 -6.65
N PHE A 58 2.30 3.36 -5.95
CA PHE A 58 1.04 4.05 -5.63
C PHE A 58 1.24 5.24 -4.70
N PHE A 59 2.11 5.13 -3.69
CA PHE A 59 2.45 6.26 -2.82
C PHE A 59 3.17 7.37 -3.57
N GLY A 60 4.08 7.02 -4.50
CA GLY A 60 4.74 7.98 -5.37
C GLY A 60 3.77 8.70 -6.29
N GLU A 61 2.79 7.98 -6.84
CA GLU A 61 1.71 8.57 -7.62
C GLU A 61 0.78 9.48 -6.82
N ALA A 62 0.49 9.13 -5.55
CA ALA A 62 -0.26 9.99 -4.64
C ALA A 62 0.55 11.26 -4.30
N ALA A 63 1.84 11.11 -3.99
CA ALA A 63 2.77 12.20 -3.72
C ALA A 63 2.88 13.17 -4.92
N ALA A 64 3.03 12.64 -6.14
CA ALA A 64 3.10 13.44 -7.37
C ALA A 64 1.83 14.28 -7.60
N ARG A 65 0.69 13.88 -7.01
CA ARG A 65 -0.58 14.63 -7.06
C ARG A 65 -0.80 15.54 -5.85
N GLY A 66 0.23 15.75 -5.03
CA GLY A 66 0.21 16.64 -3.86
C GLY A 66 -0.34 15.99 -2.59
N SER A 67 -0.44 14.66 -2.53
CA SER A 67 -0.85 13.97 -1.30
C SER A 67 0.27 13.96 -0.26
N SER A 68 0.10 14.68 0.84
CA SER A 68 1.01 14.61 1.99
C SER A 68 1.08 13.19 2.57
N HIS A 69 -0.02 12.42 2.51
CA HIS A 69 -0.02 11.01 2.91
C HIS A 69 0.83 10.13 2.00
N GLY A 70 0.77 10.35 0.68
CA GLY A 70 1.64 9.67 -0.27
C GLY A 70 3.12 9.96 -0.02
N HIS A 71 3.45 11.23 0.23
CA HIS A 71 4.80 11.64 0.61
C HIS A 71 5.27 10.98 1.91
N PHE A 72 4.45 11.01 2.96
CA PHE A 72 4.78 10.39 4.24
C PHE A 72 5.01 8.87 4.11
N ASN A 73 4.10 8.16 3.45
CA ASN A 73 4.19 6.70 3.32
C ASN A 73 5.37 6.27 2.44
N LEU A 74 5.63 6.97 1.33
CA LEU A 74 6.81 6.71 0.51
C LEU A 74 8.11 7.01 1.29
N GLY A 75 8.13 8.09 2.08
CA GLY A 75 9.24 8.41 2.97
C GLY A 75 9.52 7.29 3.98
N CYS A 76 8.48 6.74 4.61
CA CYS A 76 8.58 5.60 5.53
C CYS A 76 9.10 4.34 4.84
N LEU A 77 8.66 4.02 3.61
CA LEU A 77 9.17 2.88 2.84
C LEU A 77 10.65 3.05 2.51
N LEU A 78 11.05 4.22 2.02
CA LEU A 78 12.45 4.52 1.68
C LEU A 78 13.35 4.55 2.92
N GLN A 79 12.82 4.97 4.08
CA GLN A 79 13.55 4.94 5.34
C GLN A 79 13.71 3.52 5.88
N SER A 80 12.67 2.69 5.79
CA SER A 80 12.70 1.32 6.30
C SER A 80 13.47 0.34 5.40
N GLY A 81 13.53 0.61 4.08
CA GLY A 81 14.14 -0.30 3.11
C GLY A 81 13.39 -1.64 2.99
N LYS A 82 12.12 -1.70 3.43
CA LYS A 82 11.35 -2.93 3.43
C LYS A 82 10.82 -3.18 2.02
N GLY A 83 11.38 -4.17 1.32
CA GLY A 83 10.93 -4.57 -0.02
C GLY A 83 11.26 -3.60 -1.16
N ILE A 84 11.84 -2.43 -0.86
CA ILE A 84 12.43 -1.50 -1.82
C ILE A 84 13.83 -1.09 -1.37
N GLN A 85 14.63 -0.54 -2.29
CA GLN A 85 15.95 -0.02 -1.94
C GLN A 85 15.82 1.15 -0.96
N GLN A 86 16.51 1.05 0.17
CA GLN A 86 16.56 2.09 1.19
C GLN A 86 17.26 3.34 0.65
N ASP A 87 16.66 4.51 0.88
CA ASP A 87 17.22 5.80 0.49
C ASP A 87 16.77 6.89 1.47
N TYR A 88 17.62 7.16 2.45
CA TYR A 88 17.35 8.18 3.47
C TYR A 88 17.30 9.61 2.91
N ALA A 89 18.04 9.89 1.84
CA ALA A 89 18.05 11.22 1.24
C ALA A 89 16.70 11.51 0.56
N LYS A 90 16.20 10.55 -0.22
CA LYS A 90 14.85 10.65 -0.80
C LYS A 90 13.78 10.62 0.29
N ALA A 91 13.90 9.77 1.31
CA ALA A 91 12.94 9.75 2.41
C ALA A 91 12.82 11.13 3.08
N LYS A 92 13.95 11.78 3.37
CA LYS A 92 13.97 13.13 3.95
C LYS A 92 13.35 14.17 3.02
N TRP A 93 13.58 14.06 1.71
CA TRP A 93 12.94 14.93 0.73
C TRP A 93 11.42 14.76 0.74
N HIS A 94 10.93 13.51 0.77
CA HIS A 94 9.50 13.25 0.85
C HIS A 94 8.87 13.72 2.16
N PHE A 95 9.55 13.59 3.30
CA PHE A 95 9.07 14.14 4.58
C PHE A 95 9.07 15.67 4.64
N ALA A 96 9.74 16.34 3.72
CA ALA A 96 9.80 17.80 3.65
C ALA A 96 8.69 18.42 2.77
N GLN A 97 7.92 17.61 2.04
CA GLN A 97 6.81 18.06 1.17
C GLN A 97 5.47 18.01 1.91
#